data_AF-W1VBL0-F1
#
_entry.id   AF-W1VBL0-F1
#
_cell.length_a   1.000
_cell.length_b   1.000
_cell.length_c   1.000
_cell.angle_alpha   90.00
_cell.angle_beta   90.00
_cell.angle_gamma   90.00
#
_symmetry.space_group_name_H-M   'P 1'
#
loop_
_entity.id
_entity.type
_entity.pdbx_description
1 polymer ?
#
loop_
_entity_poly.entity_id
_entity_poly.type
_entity_poly.pdbx_seq_one_letter_code
_entity_poly.pdbx_strand_id
1 'polypeptide(L)'
;MPVPEALSSTFRALDLSGVLLNGILGGLIARRKNYDLVGFVVLAMLTATGGGILRDLMIQAGPPFALTDPYYLYTACAGALIAWWLPFSSRPARRFLVVADAVVLGTWAATGASKALVNGLGVMPALLLGCLTAVGGSMIRDISVGE
;
A
#
# COMPACT_ATOMS: atom_id res chain seq x y z
N MET A 1 23.13 11.66 -6.45
CA MET A 1 24.05 10.62 -5.93
C MET A 1 23.35 9.28 -6.06
N PRO A 2 23.98 8.25 -6.64
CA PRO A 2 23.38 6.91 -6.67
C PRO A 2 23.17 6.45 -5.22
N VAL A 3 21.95 6.03 -4.91
CA VAL A 3 21.60 5.50 -3.59
C VAL A 3 22.35 4.17 -3.41
N PRO A 4 23.02 3.91 -2.28
CA PRO A 4 23.67 2.62 -2.02
C PRO A 4 22.70 1.46 -2.25
N GLU A 5 23.13 0.37 -2.90
CA GLU A 5 22.27 -0.78 -3.23
C GLU A 5 21.55 -1.35 -1.99
N ALA A 6 22.21 -1.33 -0.82
CA ALA A 6 21.64 -1.75 0.46
C ALA A 6 20.44 -0.90 0.94
N LEU A 7 20.40 0.38 0.58
CA LEU A 7 19.24 1.24 0.85
C LEU A 7 18.07 0.84 -0.05
N SER A 8 18.35 0.55 -1.33
CA SER A 8 17.31 0.14 -2.29
C SER A 8 16.64 -1.19 -1.92
N SER A 9 17.42 -2.17 -1.43
CA SER A 9 16.88 -3.47 -1.00
C SER A 9 16.04 -3.34 0.27
N THR A 10 16.49 -2.51 1.21
CA THR A 10 15.77 -2.26 2.47
C THR A 10 14.45 -1.54 2.21
N PHE A 11 14.44 -0.53 1.33
CA PHE A 11 13.21 0.15 0.92
C PHE A 11 12.25 -0.80 0.23
N ARG A 12 12.72 -1.66 -0.69
CA ARG A 12 11.87 -2.64 -1.36
C ARG A 12 11.27 -3.64 -0.37
N ALA A 13 12.04 -4.11 0.60
CA ALA A 13 11.55 -5.03 1.62
C ALA A 13 10.47 -4.37 2.50
N LEU A 14 10.69 -3.12 2.93
CA LEU A 14 9.71 -2.35 3.68
C LEU A 14 8.44 -2.09 2.86
N ASP A 15 8.58 -1.74 1.59
CA ASP A 15 7.46 -1.47 0.69
C ASP A 15 6.60 -2.72 0.48
N LEU A 16 7.22 -3.87 0.13
CA LEU A 16 6.52 -5.15 0.00
C LEU A 16 5.89 -5.62 1.31
N SER A 17 6.53 -5.37 2.46
CA SER A 17 5.93 -5.65 3.77
C SER A 17 4.69 -4.81 4.01
N GLY A 18 4.70 -3.55 3.56
CA GLY A 18 3.56 -2.66 3.59
C GLY A 18 2.41 -3.11 2.71
N VAL A 19 2.72 -3.54 1.49
CA VAL A 19 1.74 -4.11 0.56
C VAL A 19 1.10 -5.36 1.16
N LEU A 20 1.89 -6.24 1.79
CA LEU A 20 1.38 -7.41 2.48
C LEU A 20 0.42 -7.04 3.64
N LEU A 21 0.85 -6.13 4.53
CA LEU A 21 0.07 -5.68 5.68
C LEU A 21 -1.24 -5.00 5.24
N ASN A 22 -1.17 -4.14 4.24
CA ASN A 22 -2.33 -3.41 3.77
C ASN A 22 -3.27 -4.31 2.95
N GLY A 23 -2.74 -5.34 2.29
CA GLY A 23 -3.54 -6.43 1.71
C GLY A 23 -4.29 -7.23 2.78
N ILE A 24 -3.66 -7.51 3.93
CA ILE A 24 -4.33 -8.13 5.08
C ILE A 24 -5.44 -7.20 5.60
N LEU A 25 -5.17 -5.91 5.81
CA LEU A 25 -6.14 -4.94 6.32
C LEU A 25 -7.34 -4.77 5.36
N GLY A 26 -7.09 -4.66 4.05
CA GLY A 26 -8.13 -4.61 3.03
C GLY A 26 -8.97 -5.88 3.00
N GLY A 27 -8.34 -7.05 3.11
CA GLY A 27 -9.03 -8.34 3.23
C GLY A 27 -9.90 -8.43 4.49
N LEU A 28 -9.41 -7.95 5.64
CA LEU A 28 -10.21 -7.92 6.87
C LEU A 28 -11.45 -7.03 6.75
N ILE A 29 -11.40 -5.99 5.91
CA ILE A 29 -12.56 -5.14 5.61
C ILE A 29 -13.51 -5.86 4.66
N ALA A 30 -13.01 -6.48 3.58
CA ALA A 30 -13.81 -7.31 2.68
C ALA A 30 -14.57 -8.43 3.44
N ARG A 31 -13.91 -9.06 4.43
CA ARG A 31 -14.53 -10.04 5.32
C ARG A 31 -15.72 -9.47 6.07
N ARG A 32 -15.58 -8.28 6.67
CA ARG A 32 -16.67 -7.64 7.42
C ARG A 32 -17.85 -7.28 6.52
N LYS A 33 -17.58 -6.99 5.24
CA LYS A 33 -18.59 -6.69 4.22
C LYS A 33 -19.13 -7.96 3.52
N ASN A 34 -18.70 -9.16 3.93
CA ASN A 34 -19.11 -10.45 3.37
C ASN A 34 -18.92 -10.57 1.85
N TYR A 35 -17.82 -10.04 1.31
CA TYR A 35 -17.48 -10.22 -0.10
C TYR A 35 -17.07 -11.66 -0.40
N ASP A 36 -17.30 -12.09 -1.63
CA ASP A 36 -16.81 -13.36 -2.16
C ASP A 36 -15.29 -13.33 -2.34
N LEU A 37 -14.68 -14.48 -2.68
CA LEU A 37 -13.22 -14.58 -2.77
C LEU A 37 -12.62 -13.62 -3.81
N VAL A 38 -13.31 -13.41 -4.94
CA VAL A 38 -12.84 -12.51 -5.99
C VAL A 38 -12.88 -11.07 -5.50
N GLY A 39 -14.02 -10.60 -4.96
CA GLY A 39 -14.14 -9.26 -4.38
C GLY A 39 -13.17 -9.04 -3.22
N PHE A 40 -12.90 -10.08 -2.44
CA PHE A 40 -11.93 -10.05 -1.34
C PHE A 40 -10.51 -9.77 -1.82
N VAL A 41 -10.02 -10.53 -2.80
CA VAL A 41 -8.67 -10.36 -3.36
C VAL A 41 -8.55 -9.02 -4.08
N VAL A 42 -9.57 -8.63 -4.85
CA VAL A 42 -9.57 -7.34 -5.56
C VAL A 42 -9.53 -6.17 -4.59
N LEU A 43 -10.35 -6.16 -3.53
CA LEU A 43 -10.34 -5.08 -2.55
C LEU A 43 -8.98 -5.00 -1.82
N ALA A 44 -8.41 -6.15 -1.48
CA ALA A 44 -7.08 -6.21 -0.86
C ALA A 44 -5.99 -5.65 -1.77
N MET A 45 -5.98 -6.01 -3.06
CA MET A 45 -5.06 -5.44 -4.05
C MET A 45 -5.24 -3.93 -4.19
N LEU A 46 -6.48 -3.45 -4.35
CA LEU A 46 -6.78 -2.01 -4.44
C LEU A 46 -6.28 -1.25 -3.21
N THR A 47 -6.49 -1.81 -2.03
CA THR A 47 -6.02 -1.21 -0.77
C THR A 47 -4.49 -1.15 -0.75
N ALA A 48 -3.83 -2.25 -1.10
CA ALA A 48 -2.39 -2.39 -0.98
C ALA A 48 -1.59 -1.58 -2.01
N THR A 49 -2.08 -1.47 -3.25
CA THR A 49 -1.35 -0.83 -4.35
C THR A 49 -1.93 0.52 -4.77
N GLY A 50 -3.16 0.85 -4.38
CA GLY A 50 -3.90 2.02 -4.87
C GLY A 50 -3.18 3.35 -4.66
N GLY A 51 -2.61 3.57 -3.47
CA GLY A 51 -1.86 4.80 -3.17
C GLY A 51 -0.62 4.99 -4.04
N GLY A 52 0.16 3.91 -4.23
CA GLY A 52 1.34 3.93 -5.10
C GLY A 52 0.99 4.12 -6.58
N ILE A 53 -0.09 3.51 -7.04
CA ILE A 53 -0.61 3.70 -8.41
C ILE A 53 -1.03 5.15 -8.62
N LEU A 54 -1.82 5.70 -7.69
CA LEU A 54 -2.30 7.08 -7.79
C LEU A 54 -1.14 8.07 -7.82
N ARG A 55 -0.15 7.90 -6.95
CA ARG A 55 1.10 8.67 -6.96
C ARG A 55 1.78 8.60 -8.33
N ASP A 56 1.99 7.40 -8.86
CA ASP A 56 2.76 7.21 -10.08
C ASP A 56 2.03 7.81 -11.30
N LEU A 57 0.71 7.69 -11.36
CA LEU A 57 -0.12 8.32 -12.39
C LEU A 57 -0.06 9.84 -12.33
N MET A 58 -0.01 10.43 -11.14
CA MET A 58 0.10 11.89 -10.97
C MET A 58 1.50 12.43 -11.30
N ILE A 59 2.55 11.66 -11.02
CA ILE A 59 3.94 12.04 -11.36
C ILE A 59 4.20 11.91 -12.87
N GLN A 60 3.48 11.01 -13.57
CA GLN A 60 3.60 10.77 -15.01
C GLN A 60 4.99 10.32 -15.48
N ALA A 61 5.76 9.66 -14.61
CA ALA A 61 7.11 9.18 -14.92
C ALA A 61 7.15 7.73 -15.49
N GLY A 62 6.11 7.33 -16.23
CA GLY A 62 5.96 5.98 -16.79
C GLY A 62 4.85 5.15 -16.14
N PRO A 63 4.77 3.84 -16.44
CA PRO A 63 3.74 2.98 -15.87
C PRO A 63 3.90 2.85 -14.33
N PRO A 64 2.79 2.71 -13.59
CA PRO A 64 2.83 2.50 -12.14
C PRO A 64 3.71 1.34 -11.72
N PHE A 65 4.50 1.51 -10.65
CA PHE A 65 5.48 0.52 -10.23
C PHE A 65 4.84 -0.83 -9.85
N ALA A 66 3.63 -0.77 -9.28
CA ALA A 66 2.84 -1.95 -8.94
C ALA A 66 2.45 -2.80 -10.17
N LEU A 67 2.48 -2.23 -11.37
CA LEU A 67 2.21 -2.94 -12.63
C LEU A 67 3.48 -3.38 -13.36
N THR A 68 4.64 -2.82 -13.00
CA THR A 68 5.93 -3.21 -13.58
C THR A 68 6.61 -4.33 -12.79
N ASP A 69 6.45 -4.33 -11.47
CA ASP A 69 7.02 -5.37 -10.60
C ASP A 69 5.89 -6.31 -10.10
N PRO A 70 5.82 -7.56 -10.60
CA PRO A 70 4.74 -8.49 -10.26
C PRO A 70 4.75 -8.89 -8.77
N TYR A 71 5.86 -8.71 -8.05
CA TYR A 71 5.93 -9.02 -6.63
C TYR A 71 4.98 -8.16 -5.79
N TYR A 72 4.59 -6.97 -6.24
CA TYR A 72 3.59 -6.14 -5.55
C TYR A 72 2.21 -6.77 -5.59
N LEU A 73 1.77 -7.25 -6.76
CA LEU A 73 0.47 -7.93 -6.86
C LEU A 73 0.50 -9.29 -6.17
N TYR A 74 1.60 -10.05 -6.26
CA TYR A 74 1.73 -11.32 -5.55
C TYR A 74 1.69 -11.15 -4.03
N THR A 75 2.37 -10.13 -3.48
CA THR A 75 2.36 -9.86 -2.04
C THR A 75 1.01 -9.35 -1.57
N ALA A 76 0.31 -8.51 -2.34
CA ALA A 76 -1.05 -8.10 -2.04
C ALA A 76 -2.02 -9.28 -2.02
N CYS A 77 -1.95 -10.16 -3.03
CA CYS A 77 -2.72 -11.41 -3.06
C CYS A 77 -2.39 -12.33 -1.89
N ALA A 78 -1.11 -12.49 -1.55
CA ALA A 78 -0.71 -13.27 -0.38
C ALA A 78 -1.31 -12.71 0.91
N GLY A 79 -1.29 -11.38 1.09
CA GLY A 79 -1.94 -10.71 2.22
C GLY A 79 -3.44 -10.96 2.27
N ALA A 80 -4.11 -10.92 1.11
CA ALA A 80 -5.52 -11.27 0.99
C ALA A 80 -5.79 -12.72 1.42
N LEU A 81 -5.02 -13.68 0.91
CA LEU A 81 -5.17 -15.09 1.26
C LEU A 81 -4.91 -15.34 2.75
N ILE A 82 -3.89 -14.71 3.32
CA ILE A 82 -3.62 -14.75 4.77
C ILE A 82 -4.84 -14.24 5.53
N ALA A 83 -5.40 -13.09 5.15
CA ALA A 83 -6.61 -12.55 5.75
C ALA A 83 -7.87 -13.39 5.47
N TRP A 84 -7.88 -14.26 4.45
CA TRP A 84 -8.97 -15.21 4.16
C TRP A 84 -8.93 -16.43 5.09
N TRP A 85 -7.74 -16.94 5.41
CA TRP A 85 -7.61 -18.10 6.30
C TRP A 85 -7.53 -17.71 7.79
N LEU A 86 -6.95 -16.55 8.10
CA LEU A 86 -6.72 -16.07 9.46
C LEU A 86 -7.64 -14.88 9.78
N PRO A 87 -8.62 -15.02 10.69
CA PRO A 87 -9.56 -13.94 11.01
C PRO A 87 -8.97 -12.76 11.79
N PHE A 88 -7.73 -12.87 12.32
CA PHE A 88 -7.07 -11.87 13.17
C PHE A 88 -8.00 -11.23 14.24
N SER A 89 -8.90 -12.02 14.84
CA SER A 89 -9.94 -11.54 15.75
C SER A 89 -9.41 -11.10 17.13
N SER A 90 -8.19 -11.52 17.49
CA SER A 90 -7.62 -11.23 18.80
C SER A 90 -7.18 -9.76 18.93
N ARG A 91 -7.42 -9.17 20.12
CA ARG A 91 -6.97 -7.80 20.46
C ARG A 91 -5.48 -7.55 20.21
N PRO A 92 -4.53 -8.44 20.58
CA PRO A 92 -3.11 -8.20 20.32
C PRO A 92 -2.77 -8.22 18.83
N ALA A 93 -3.37 -9.12 18.04
CA ALA A 93 -3.13 -9.19 16.60
C ALA A 93 -3.56 -7.90 15.89
N ARG A 94 -4.74 -7.37 16.23
CA ARG A 94 -5.20 -6.09 15.68
C ARG A 94 -4.29 -4.93 16.06
N ARG A 95 -3.81 -4.86 17.31
CA ARG A 95 -2.86 -3.83 17.73
C ARG A 95 -1.55 -3.93 16.96
N PHE A 96 -1.02 -5.13 16.79
CA PHE A 96 0.19 -5.36 16.00
C PHE A 96 0.03 -4.87 14.57
N LEU A 97 -1.06 -5.23 13.88
CA LEU A 97 -1.34 -4.79 12.52
C LEU A 97 -1.39 -3.27 12.41
N VAL A 98 -2.05 -2.57 13.35
CA VAL A 98 -2.14 -1.10 13.34
C VAL A 98 -0.78 -0.44 13.54
N VAL A 99 0.05 -0.96 14.45
CA VAL A 99 1.39 -0.41 14.70
C VAL A 99 2.30 -0.66 13.50
N ALA A 100 2.24 -1.86 12.92
CA ALA A 100 3.01 -2.20 11.72
C ALA A 100 2.61 -1.32 10.53
N ASP A 101 1.30 -1.09 10.35
CA ASP A 101 0.76 -0.20 9.31
C ASP A 101 1.23 1.25 9.49
N ALA A 102 1.28 1.76 10.73
CA ALA A 102 1.79 3.11 11.00
C ALA A 102 3.24 3.32 10.53
N VAL A 103 4.10 2.31 10.69
CA VAL A 103 5.50 2.35 10.22
C VAL A 103 5.57 2.38 8.69
N VAL A 104 4.71 1.59 8.04
CA VAL A 104 4.58 1.53 6.58
C VAL A 104 4.09 2.86 6.02
N LEU A 105 3.05 3.44 6.61
CA LEU A 105 2.50 4.74 6.20
C LEU A 105 3.57 5.84 6.22
N GLY A 106 4.41 5.87 7.26
CA GLY A 106 5.55 6.80 7.33
C GLY A 106 6.55 6.58 6.20
N THR A 107 6.85 5.32 5.87
CA THR A 107 7.77 4.95 4.79
C THR A 107 7.20 5.33 3.42
N TRP A 108 5.92 5.10 3.19
CA TRP A 108 5.22 5.48 1.95
C TRP A 108 5.07 6.98 1.78
N ALA A 109 4.83 7.72 2.87
CA ALA A 109 4.82 9.17 2.84
C ALA A 109 6.18 9.74 2.42
N ALA A 110 7.26 9.25 3.04
CA ALA A 110 8.62 9.65 2.70
C ALA A 110 8.98 9.28 1.25
N THR A 111 8.64 8.05 0.82
CA THR A 111 8.93 7.56 -0.54
C THR A 111 8.14 8.34 -1.60
N GLY A 112 6.86 8.65 -1.33
CA GLY A 112 6.03 9.45 -2.22
C GLY A 112 6.55 10.86 -2.41
N ALA A 113 6.91 11.53 -1.31
CA ALA A 113 7.51 12.86 -1.36
C ALA A 113 8.88 12.86 -2.05
N SER A 114 9.73 11.88 -1.75
CA SER A 114 11.04 11.73 -2.40
C SER A 114 10.91 11.52 -3.92
N LYS A 115 10.01 10.62 -4.35
CA LYS A 115 9.77 10.35 -5.77
C LYS A 115 9.24 11.60 -6.48
N ALA A 116 8.37 12.38 -5.85
CA ALA A 116 7.89 13.64 -6.41
C ALA A 116 9.01 14.66 -6.61
N LEU A 117 9.86 14.88 -5.60
CA LEU A 117 10.99 15.81 -5.68
C LEU A 117 12.02 15.41 -6.75
N VAL A 118 12.34 14.11 -6.84
CA VAL A 118 13.27 13.59 -7.85
C VAL A 118 12.74 13.78 -9.28
N ASN A 119 11.42 13.78 -9.46
CA ASN A 119 10.77 14.08 -10.74
C ASN A 119 10.54 15.58 -10.98
N GLY A 120 11.20 16.46 -10.20
CA GLY A 120 11.20 17.91 -10.41
C GLY A 120 9.93 18.62 -9.91
N LEU A 121 9.05 17.95 -9.17
CA LEU A 121 7.90 18.60 -8.55
C LEU A 121 8.33 19.47 -7.36
N GLY A 122 7.57 20.54 -7.13
CA GLY A 122 7.82 21.44 -5.99
C GLY A 122 7.55 20.78 -4.63
N VAL A 123 8.00 21.45 -3.56
CA VAL A 123 7.85 20.95 -2.18
C VAL A 123 6.38 20.73 -1.80
N MET A 124 5.49 21.66 -2.14
CA MET A 124 4.08 21.55 -1.77
C MET A 124 3.38 20.36 -2.49
N PRO A 125 3.54 20.16 -3.82
CA PRO A 125 3.12 18.93 -4.49
C PRO A 125 3.74 17.66 -3.91
N ALA A 126 5.02 17.70 -3.50
CA ALA A 126 5.69 16.54 -2.91
C ALA A 126 5.08 16.14 -1.56
N LEU A 127 4.73 17.12 -0.71
CA LEU A 127 4.02 16.85 0.55
C LEU A 127 2.65 16.22 0.28
N LEU A 128 1.89 16.77 -0.69
CA LEU A 128 0.60 16.22 -1.09
C LEU A 128 0.73 14.77 -1.57
N LEU A 129 1.67 14.51 -2.49
CA LEU A 129 1.89 13.18 -3.05
C LEU A 129 2.41 12.19 -2.00
N GLY A 130 3.24 12.63 -1.06
CA GLY A 130 3.64 11.82 0.09
C GLY A 130 2.43 11.35 0.89
N CYS A 131 1.61 12.30 1.36
CA CYS A 131 0.38 11.98 2.08
C CYS A 131 -0.54 11.07 1.26
N LEU A 132 -0.77 11.40 -0.01
CA LEU A 132 -1.63 10.63 -0.90
C LEU A 132 -1.13 9.21 -1.15
N THR A 133 0.19 9.00 -1.21
CA THR A 133 0.77 7.66 -1.34
C THR A 133 0.45 6.82 -0.11
N ALA A 134 0.57 7.41 1.08
CA ALA A 134 0.32 6.72 2.34
C ALA A 134 -1.17 6.39 2.52
N VAL A 135 -2.08 7.36 2.36
CA VAL A 135 -3.50 7.18 2.68
C VAL A 135 -4.39 6.82 1.47
N GLY A 136 -3.91 7.01 0.24
CA GLY A 136 -4.72 6.87 -0.97
C GLY A 136 -5.26 5.45 -1.16
N GLY A 137 -4.49 4.42 -0.78
CA GLY A 137 -4.95 3.04 -0.80
C GLY A 137 -6.16 2.80 0.12
N SER A 138 -6.10 3.29 1.35
CA SER A 138 -7.23 3.22 2.29
C SER A 138 -8.44 4.05 1.82
N MET A 139 -8.22 5.24 1.23
CA MET A 139 -9.32 6.05 0.71
C MET A 139 -10.06 5.34 -0.43
N ILE A 140 -9.32 4.74 -1.37
CA ILE A 140 -9.91 3.96 -2.48
C ILE A 140 -10.72 2.78 -1.93
N ARG A 141 -10.17 2.09 -0.94
CA ARG A 141 -10.85 0.98 -0.25
C ARG A 141 -12.17 1.44 0.37
N ASP A 142 -12.15 2.52 1.14
CA ASP A 142 -13.31 3.01 1.89
C ASP A 142 -14.44 3.42 0.91
N ILE A 143 -14.10 4.16 -0.14
CA ILE A 143 -15.03 4.49 -1.23
C ILE A 143 -15.59 3.22 -1.90
N SER A 144 -14.75 2.21 -2.14
CA SER A 144 -15.16 0.96 -2.80
C SER A 144 -16.15 0.14 -1.97
N VAL A 145 -16.10 0.26 -0.63
CA VAL A 145 -17.04 -0.42 0.28
C VAL A 145 -18.21 0.45 0.73
N GLY A 146 -18.28 1.68 0.22
CA GLY A 146 -19.33 2.66 0.53
C GLY A 146 -19.23 3.28 1.91
N GLU A 147 -18.00 3.50 2.42
CA GLU A 147 -17.71 4.20 3.68
C GLU A 147 -16.93 5.50 3.47
#